data_AF-A0A6G4ARK2-F1
#
_entry.id   AF-A0A6G4ARK2-F1
#
_cell.length_a   1.000
_cell.length_b   1.000
_cell.length_c   1.000
_cell.angle_alpha   90.00
_cell.angle_beta   90.00
_cell.angle_gamma   90.00
#
_symmetry.space_group_name_H-M   'P 1'
#
loop_
_entity.id
_entity.type
_entity.pdbx_description
1 polymer ?
#
loop_
_entity_poly.entity_id
_entity_poly.type
_entity_poly.pdbx_seq_one_letter_code
_entity_poly.pdbx_strand_id
1 'polypeptide(L)' 'MPASAAVIRDATHADLAAIAAIFGHYVTETVVTFEETPPTVEDWARRLAEGRAARRPAHPLCRGG' A
#
# COMPACT_ATOMS: atom_id res chain seq x y z
N MET A 1 20.61 8.81 -20.35
CA MET A 1 19.15 8.62 -20.49
C MET A 1 18.49 9.33 -19.32
N PRO A 2 17.71 10.41 -19.50
CA PRO A 2 16.91 10.89 -18.38
C PRO A 2 15.93 9.78 -18.01
N ALA A 3 15.90 9.38 -16.75
CA ALA A 3 14.85 8.50 -16.27
C ALA A 3 13.53 9.27 -16.39
N SER A 4 12.52 8.69 -17.04
CA SER A 4 11.17 9.25 -16.97
C SER A 4 10.80 9.37 -15.49
N ALA A 5 10.42 10.58 -15.07
CA ALA A 5 10.00 10.81 -13.70
C ALA A 5 8.76 9.94 -13.41
N ALA A 6 8.84 9.11 -12.38
CA ALA A 6 7.70 8.33 -11.92
C ALA A 6 6.61 9.28 -11.40
N VAL A 7 5.40 9.16 -11.92
CA VAL A 7 4.25 9.93 -11.43
C VAL A 7 3.71 9.24 -10.19
N ILE A 8 3.77 9.94 -9.04
CA ILE A 8 3.26 9.44 -7.76
C ILE A 8 1.89 10.07 -7.49
N ARG A 9 0.91 9.22 -7.15
CA ARG A 9 -0.45 9.62 -6.78
C ARG A 9 -0.98 8.71 -5.67
N ASP A 10 -2.07 9.13 -5.04
CA ASP A 10 -2.79 8.25 -4.11
C ASP A 10 -3.25 6.97 -4.79
N ALA A 11 -3.07 5.84 -4.10
CA ALA A 11 -3.63 4.57 -4.51
C ALA A 11 -5.16 4.64 -4.47
N THR A 12 -5.84 3.93 -5.36
CA THR A 12 -7.29 3.85 -5.48
C THR A 12 -7.71 2.39 -5.58
N HIS A 13 -9.01 2.11 -5.53
CA HIS A 13 -9.53 0.75 -5.70
C HIS A 13 -9.16 0.12 -7.05
N ALA A 14 -9.00 0.95 -8.10
CA ALA A 14 -8.61 0.50 -9.44
C ALA A 14 -7.18 -0.08 -9.46
N ASP A 15 -6.33 0.27 -8.50
CA ASP A 15 -4.93 -0.18 -8.44
C ASP A 15 -4.77 -1.54 -7.74
N LEU A 16 -5.77 -1.95 -6.96
CA LEU A 16 -5.60 -3.07 -6.01
C LEU A 16 -5.36 -4.40 -6.69
N ALA A 17 -5.95 -4.65 -7.86
CA ALA A 17 -5.69 -5.86 -8.64
C ALA A 17 -4.24 -5.93 -9.11
N ALA A 18 -3.67 -4.81 -9.58
CA ALA A 18 -2.28 -4.75 -10.00
C ALA A 18 -1.33 -4.90 -8.79
N ILE A 19 -1.64 -4.23 -7.68
CA ILE A 19 -0.87 -4.36 -6.43
C ILE A 19 -0.88 -5.81 -5.94
N ALA A 20 -2.04 -6.48 -5.93
CA ALA A 20 -2.16 -7.87 -5.51
C ALA A 20 -1.34 -8.82 -6.39
N ALA A 21 -1.35 -8.63 -7.71
CA ALA A 21 -0.55 -9.43 -8.63
C ALA A 21 0.96 -9.24 -8.41
N ILE A 22 1.41 -7.99 -8.27
CA ILE A 22 2.83 -7.67 -8.03
C ILE A 22 3.28 -8.25 -6.68
N PHE A 23 2.52 -8.03 -5.62
CA PHE A 23 2.87 -8.52 -4.29
C PHE A 23 2.79 -10.04 -4.21
N GLY A 24 1.82 -10.66 -4.89
CA GLY A 24 1.67 -12.12 -4.96
C GLY A 24 2.89 -12.81 -5.56
N HIS A 25 3.55 -12.20 -6.56
CA HIS A 25 4.82 -12.69 -7.07
C HIS A 25 5.90 -12.72 -5.97
N TYR A 26 6.01 -11.67 -5.16
CA TYR A 26 7.00 -11.65 -4.07
C TYR A 26 6.70 -12.67 -2.97
N VAL A 27 5.43 -12.92 -2.67
CA VAL A 27 5.02 -13.95 -1.70
C VAL A 27 5.38 -15.36 -2.19
N THR A 28 5.15 -15.63 -3.47
CA THR A 28 5.27 -16.99 -4.03
C THR A 28 6.68 -17.33 -4.49
N GLU A 29 7.44 -16.33 -4.96
CA GLU A 29 8.73 -16.55 -5.63
C GLU A 29 9.93 -16.06 -4.80
N THR A 30 9.71 -15.42 -3.65
CA THR A 30 10.80 -14.82 -2.87
C THR A 30 10.57 -14.93 -1.36
N VAL A 31 11.59 -14.58 -0.58
CA VAL A 31 11.53 -14.50 0.90
C VAL A 31 11.60 -13.06 1.42
N VAL A 32 11.28 -12.08 0.57
CA VAL A 32 11.37 -10.64 0.93
C VAL A 32 10.21 -10.20 1.85
N THR A 33 9.15 -10.99 1.91
CA THR A 33 7.97 -10.79 2.73
C THR A 33 7.79 -11.98 3.68
N PHE A 34 7.18 -11.75 4.83
CA PHE A 34 6.83 -12.81 5.78
C PHE A 34 5.48 -13.47 5.47
N GLU A 35 4.75 -12.94 4.49
CA GLU A 35 3.48 -13.52 4.05
C GLU A 35 3.77 -14.80 3.24
N GLU A 36 3.14 -15.91 3.61
CA GLU A 36 3.25 -17.20 2.88
C GLU A 36 2.12 -17.39 1.87
N THR A 37 0.98 -16.73 2.07
CA THR A 37 -0.19 -16.80 1.17
C THR A 37 -0.47 -15.43 0.56
N PRO A 38 -0.57 -15.31 -0.79
CA PRO A 38 -0.84 -14.03 -1.43
C PRO A 38 -2.16 -13.42 -0.96
N PRO A 39 -2.17 -12.18 -0.44
CA PRO A 39 -3.40 -11.48 -0.06
C PRO A 39 -4.28 -11.23 -1.29
N THR A 40 -5.59 -11.37 -1.10
CA THR A 40 -6.57 -11.13 -2.16
C THR A 40 -6.77 -9.64 -2.43
N VAL A 41 -7.46 -9.30 -3.52
CA VAL A 41 -7.82 -7.90 -3.83
C VAL A 41 -8.70 -7.28 -2.73
N GLU A 42 -9.56 -8.08 -2.11
CA GLU A 42 -10.42 -7.65 -1.01
C GLU A 42 -9.62 -7.36 0.26
N ASP A 43 -8.61 -8.18 0.57
CA ASP A 43 -7.66 -7.90 1.66
C ASP A 43 -6.93 -6.58 1.45
N TRP A 44 -6.52 -6.29 0.21
CA TRP A 44 -5.90 -5.02 -0.13
C TRP A 44 -6.87 -3.84 -0.02
N ALA A 45 -8.16 -4.02 -0.34
CA ALA A 45 -9.17 -2.99 -0.14
C ALA A 45 -9.34 -2.65 1.34
N ARG A 46 -9.38 -3.68 2.20
CA ARG A 46 -9.39 -3.50 3.66
C ARG A 46 -8.14 -2.76 4.16
N ARG A 47 -6.95 -3.19 3.74
CA ARG A 47 -5.67 -2.53 4.09
C ARG A 47 -5.64 -1.07 3.63
N LEU A 48 -6.19 -0.75 2.46
CA LEU A 48 -6.29 0.63 1.96
C LEU A 48 -7.22 1.47 2.85
N ALA A 49 -8.38 0.94 3.23
CA ALA A 49 -9.31 1.64 4.12
C ALA A 49 -8.70 1.89 5.50
N GLU A 50 -8.07 0.87 6.10
CA GLU A 50 -7.34 0.96 7.37
C GLU A 50 -6.22 2.01 7.30
N GLY A 51 -5.40 1.97 6.23
CA GLY A 51 -4.31 2.92 6.02
C GLY A 51 -4.79 4.36 5.83
N ARG A 52 -5.96 4.58 5.25
CA ARG A 52 -6.59 5.92 5.18
C ARG A 52 -7.12 6.37 6.52
N ALA A 53 -7.78 5.48 7.27
CA ALA A 53 -8.29 5.78 8.59
C ALA A 53 -7.17 6.07 9.60
N ALA A 54 -6.02 5.40 9.47
CA ALA A 54 -4.82 5.66 10.26
C ALA A 54 -4.13 6.99 9.88
N ARG A 55 -4.39 7.52 8.68
CA ARG A 55 -3.86 8.81 8.18
C ARG A 55 -4.55 10.03 8.80
N ARG A 56 -5.04 9.89 10.04
CA ARG A 56 -5.52 11.02 10.85
C ARG A 56 -4.32 11.87 11.28
N PRO A 57 -4.47 13.22 11.32
CA PRO A 57 -3.39 14.08 11.79
C PRO A 57 -3.05 13.73 13.24
N ALA A 58 -1.75 13.76 13.54
CA ALA A 58 -1.21 13.53 14.87
C ALA A 58 -1.88 14.45 15.92
N HIS A 59 -2.02 13.88 17.11
CA HIS A 59 -2.38 14.42 18.41
C HIS A 59 -2.52 15.97 18.54
N PRO A 60 -3.62 16.51 19.12
CA PRO A 60 -3.83 17.96 19.30
C PRO A 60 -2.83 18.66 20.25
N LEU A 61 -1.86 17.95 20.82
CA LEU A 61 -0.92 18.52 21.81
C LEU A 61 0.39 19.04 21.20
N CYS A 62 0.60 18.91 19.89
CA CYS A 62 1.75 19.51 19.20
C CYS A 62 1.35 20.80 18.47
N ARG A 63 0.61 21.70 19.12
CA ARG A 63 0.40 23.08 18.63
C ARG A 63 0.55 24.10 19.75
N GLY A 64 1.78 24.54 19.96
CA GLY A 64 2.10 25.84 20.55
C GLY A 64 2.81 25.79 21.91
N GLY A 65 3.99 26.42 21.93
CA GLY A 65 4.50 27.27 23.03
C GLY A 65 4.91 26.59 24.32
#